data_AF-A0A9Q3H164-F1
#
_entry.id   AF-A0A9Q3H164-F1
#
_cell.length_a   1.000
_cell.length_b   1.000
_cell.length_c   1.000
_cell.angle_alpha   90.00
_cell.angle_beta   90.00
_cell.angle_gamma   90.00
#
_symmetry.space_group_name_H-M   'P 1'
#
loop_
_entity.id
_entity.type
_entity.pdbx_description
1 polymer ?
#
loop_
_entity_poly.entity_id
_entity_poly.type
_entity_poly.pdbx_seq_one_letter_code
_entity_poly.pdbx_strand_id
1 'polypeptide(L)'
;MVLYIDDIIIYSETWEDRVLSKCIPINLKISLKKCNFGQQELLALGRKFSGLSLAIEQNKVAAVLQNPVPRNIKEMQSFLAFASYYRNHIKRFAHITSSLYKLCSKDIVFKITKERRDAYERIKHELTNAPLLILPDFELPLKLYIDGACSQGLGEALH
;
A
#
# COMPACT_ATOMS: atom_id res chain seq x y z
N MET A 1 6.74 15.47 -0.75
CA MET A 1 6.75 15.23 0.71
C MET A 1 5.57 14.33 1.09
N VAL A 2 5.77 13.36 1.97
CA VAL A 2 4.70 12.53 2.55
C VAL A 2 4.62 12.82 4.05
N LEU A 3 3.41 13.05 4.55
CA LEU A 3 3.12 13.27 5.97
C LEU A 3 2.20 12.16 6.46
N TYR A 4 2.58 11.49 7.54
CA TYR A 4 1.76 10.47 8.18
C TYR A 4 1.87 10.56 9.69
N ILE A 5 0.85 11.14 10.33
CA ILE A 5 0.80 11.37 11.78
C ILE A 5 2.07 12.11 12.24
N ASP A 6 3.03 11.38 12.81
CA ASP A 6 4.28 11.91 13.36
C ASP A 6 5.48 11.77 12.39
N ASP A 7 5.32 11.02 11.29
CA ASP A 7 6.37 10.75 10.31
C ASP A 7 6.32 11.77 9.16
N ILE A 8 7.42 12.51 8.99
CA ILE A 8 7.64 13.43 7.87
C ILE A 8 8.70 12.82 6.96
N ILE A 9 8.30 12.46 5.74
CA ILE A 9 9.17 11.87 4.73
C ILE A 9 9.39 12.89 3.61
N ILE A 10 10.64 13.26 3.40
CA ILE A 10 11.05 14.25 2.41
C ILE A 10 11.94 13.52 1.40
N TYR A 11 11.64 13.74 0.13
CA TYR A 11 12.43 13.28 -1.01
C TYR A 11 12.77 14.51 -1.83
N SER A 12 14.03 14.60 -2.23
CA SER A 12 14.56 15.66 -3.08
C SER A 12 15.78 15.13 -3.82
N GLU A 13 16.05 15.70 -4.99
CA GLU A 13 17.27 15.39 -5.75
C GLU A 13 18.51 16.02 -5.11
N THR A 14 18.32 17.12 -4.38
CA THR A 14 19.37 17.86 -3.68
C THR A 14 19.10 17.91 -2.18
N TRP A 15 20.15 17.96 -1.37
CA TRP A 15 20.01 18.18 0.07
C TRP A 15 19.43 19.58 0.35
N GLU A 16 18.31 19.64 1.08
CA GLU A 16 17.70 20.89 1.53
C GLU A 16 17.21 20.78 2.99
N ASP A 17 17.71 21.67 3.86
CA ASP A 17 17.30 21.75 5.27
C ASP A 17 15.98 22.54 5.48
N ARG A 18 15.21 22.75 4.41
CA ARG A 18 14.02 23.61 4.43
C ARG A 18 12.99 23.19 5.48
N VAL A 19 12.80 21.90 5.71
CA VAL A 19 11.83 21.43 6.71
C VAL A 19 12.33 21.70 8.12
N LEU A 20 13.58 21.39 8.43
CA LEU A 20 14.17 21.69 9.74
C LEU A 20 14.09 23.19 10.06
N SER A 21 14.40 24.04 9.08
CA SER A 21 14.30 25.50 9.23
C SER A 21 12.88 26.00 9.52
N LYS A 22 11.85 25.32 9.01
CA LYS A 22 10.43 25.63 9.27
C LYS A 22 9.93 25.06 10.60
N CYS A 23 10.53 24.00 11.12
CA CYS A 23 10.15 23.40 12.40
C CYS A 23 10.55 24.24 13.61
N ILE A 24 11.67 24.98 13.52
CA ILE A 24 12.20 25.85 14.57
C ILE A 24 11.19 26.93 15.01
N PRO A 25 10.61 27.77 14.12
CA PRO A 25 9.73 28.87 14.53
C PRO A 25 8.40 28.39 15.14
N ILE A 26 7.96 27.17 14.84
CA ILE A 26 6.73 26.58 15.39
C ILE A 26 6.98 25.73 16.65
N ASN A 27 8.22 25.74 17.17
CA ASN A 27 8.64 24.98 18.35
C ASN A 27 8.34 23.47 18.26
N LEU A 28 8.43 22.91 17.05
CA LEU A 28 8.22 21.47 16.83
C LEU A 28 9.45 20.71 17.35
N LYS A 29 9.22 19.76 18.27
CA LYS A 29 10.28 18.93 18.84
C LYS A 29 10.54 17.71 17.96
N ILE A 30 11.75 17.62 17.43
CA ILE A 30 12.19 16.51 16.59
C ILE A 30 13.11 15.59 17.38
N SER A 31 12.86 14.28 17.34
CA SER A 31 13.75 13.29 17.94
C SER A 31 14.87 12.93 16.97
N LEU A 32 16.02 13.61 17.05
CA LEU A 32 17.17 13.38 16.14
C LEU A 32 17.62 11.91 16.09
N LYS A 33 17.49 11.17 17.20
CA LYS A 33 17.82 9.72 17.26
C LYS A 33 16.95 8.85 16.35
N LYS A 34 15.75 9.32 16.01
CA LYS A 34 14.78 8.63 15.13
C LYS A 34 14.78 9.19 13.71
N CYS A 35 15.57 10.23 13.43
CA CYS A 35 15.63 10.84 12.12
C CYS A 35 16.68 10.14 11.25
N ASN A 36 16.32 9.95 9.98
CA ASN A 36 17.20 9.47 8.93
C ASN A 36 17.43 10.61 7.94
N PHE A 37 18.68 10.97 7.70
CA PHE A 37 19.06 12.08 6.83
C PHE A 37 19.90 11.58 5.65
N GLY A 38 19.67 12.17 4.47
CA GLY A 38 20.51 11.97 3.28
C GLY A 38 20.59 10.53 2.80
N GLN A 39 19.56 9.72 3.07
CA GLN A 39 19.53 8.31 2.67
C GLN A 39 19.09 8.19 1.22
N GLN A 40 19.77 7.35 0.43
CA GLN A 40 19.31 6.99 -0.91
C GLN A 40 18.03 6.15 -0.86
N GLU A 41 17.90 5.33 0.18
CA GLU A 41 16.73 4.48 0.42
C GLU A 41 16.27 4.61 1.88
N LEU A 42 14.96 4.72 2.09
CA LEU A 42 14.35 4.83 3.42
C LEU A 42 13.23 3.80 3.57
N LEU A 43 13.26 3.03 4.66
CA LEU A 43 12.14 2.19 5.07
C LEU A 43 11.27 2.97 6.05
N ALA A 44 10.03 3.26 5.64
CA ALA A 44 9.07 3.96 6.48
C ALA A 44 7.65 3.51 6.13
N LEU A 45 6.73 3.49 7.11
CA LEU A 45 5.33 3.13 6.89
C LEU A 45 5.12 1.75 6.21
N GLY A 46 6.06 0.80 6.37
CA GLY A 46 6.01 -0.50 5.68
C GLY A 46 6.26 -0.44 4.16
N ARG A 47 6.84 0.67 3.69
CA ARG A 47 7.23 0.90 2.29
C ARG A 47 8.72 1.23 2.22
N LYS A 48 9.32 0.90 1.09
CA LYS A 48 10.67 1.30 0.73
C LYS A 48 10.58 2.49 -0.22
N PHE A 49 11.12 3.62 0.22
CA PHE A 49 11.28 4.84 -0.56
C PHE A 49 12.66 4.82 -1.19
N SER A 50 12.77 4.99 -2.51
CA SER A 50 14.04 5.12 -3.22
C SER A 50 13.91 6.26 -4.25
N GLY A 51 14.43 7.44 -3.91
CA GLY A 51 14.14 8.68 -4.64
C GLY A 51 12.64 8.96 -4.73
N LEU A 52 12.11 9.03 -5.96
CA LEU A 52 10.68 9.21 -6.25
C LEU A 52 9.89 7.89 -6.34
N SER A 53 10.53 6.75 -6.13
CA SER A 53 9.88 5.44 -6.22
C SER A 53 9.46 4.91 -4.84
N LEU A 54 8.31 4.23 -4.85
CA LEU A 54 7.68 3.55 -3.73
C LEU A 54 7.60 2.06 -4.06
N ALA A 55 8.34 1.25 -3.31
CA ALA A 55 8.22 -0.19 -3.32
C ALA A 55 7.54 -0.69 -2.05
N ILE A 56 6.91 -1.86 -2.13
CA ILE A 56 6.48 -2.56 -0.93
C ILE A 56 7.70 -3.15 -0.22
N GLU A 57 7.75 -3.06 1.10
CA GLU A 57 8.77 -3.76 1.88
C GLU A 57 8.57 -5.28 1.79
N GLN A 58 9.45 -5.95 1.06
CA GLN A 58 9.32 -7.39 0.75
C GLN A 58 9.29 -8.28 2.00
N ASN A 59 9.96 -7.89 3.09
CA ASN A 59 9.96 -8.66 4.34
C ASN A 59 8.59 -8.71 5.00
N LYS A 60 7.82 -7.61 4.96
CA LYS A 60 6.45 -7.58 5.50
C LYS A 60 5.48 -8.37 4.64
N VAL A 61 5.69 -8.34 3.32
CA VAL A 61 4.91 -9.13 2.37
C VAL A 61 5.19 -10.61 2.57
N ALA A 62 6.45 -11.03 2.62
CA ALA A 62 6.85 -12.42 2.80
C ALA A 62 6.20 -13.08 4.03
N ALA A 63 6.16 -12.37 5.16
CA ALA A 63 5.53 -12.87 6.39
C ALA A 63 4.02 -13.16 6.22
N VAL A 64 3.29 -12.30 5.52
CA VAL A 64 1.85 -12.48 5.28
C VAL A 64 1.59 -13.50 4.17
N LEU A 65 2.48 -13.62 3.19
CA LEU A 65 2.37 -14.58 2.08
C LEU A 65 2.58 -16.03 2.52
N GLN A 66 3.39 -16.27 3.55
CA GLN A 66 3.59 -17.62 4.09
C GLN A 66 2.41 -18.12 4.93
N ASN A 67 1.45 -17.24 5.25
CA ASN A 67 0.29 -17.64 6.03
C ASN A 67 -0.61 -18.62 5.26
N PRO A 68 -1.11 -19.66 5.95
CA PRO A 68 -2.08 -20.57 5.38
C PRO A 68 -3.36 -19.82 5.03
N VAL A 69 -4.18 -20.42 4.17
CA VAL A 69 -5.50 -19.87 3.83
C VAL A 69 -6.32 -19.65 5.11
N PRO A 70 -6.94 -18.46 5.30
CA PRO A 70 -7.74 -18.15 6.47
C PRO A 70 -8.80 -19.21 6.77
N ARG A 71 -8.91 -19.57 8.06
CA ARG A 71 -9.85 -20.60 8.55
C ARG A 71 -11.11 -20.00 9.15
N ASN A 72 -11.14 -18.69 9.37
CA ASN A 72 -12.27 -17.97 9.93
C ASN A 72 -12.37 -16.54 9.38
N ILE A 73 -13.50 -15.88 9.69
CA ILE A 73 -13.78 -14.52 9.24
C ILE A 73 -12.74 -13.51 9.75
N LYS A 74 -12.25 -13.65 10.99
CA LYS A 74 -11.27 -12.71 11.57
C LYS A 74 -9.94 -12.75 10.83
N GLU A 75 -9.45 -13.95 10.53
CA GLU A 75 -8.23 -14.14 9.74
C GLU A 75 -8.40 -13.58 8.31
N MET A 76 -9.56 -13.80 7.69
CA MET A 76 -9.84 -13.24 6.37
C MET A 76 -9.91 -11.71 6.37
N GLN A 77 -10.53 -11.11 7.39
CA GLN A 77 -10.58 -9.66 7.55
C GLN A 77 -9.19 -9.06 7.79
N SER A 78 -8.36 -9.71 8.60
CA SER A 78 -6.96 -9.31 8.83
C SER A 78 -6.16 -9.32 7.52
N PHE A 79 -6.30 -10.39 6.74
CA PHE A 79 -5.69 -10.49 5.42
C PHE A 79 -6.17 -9.40 4.46
N LEU A 80 -7.49 -9.17 4.37
CA LEU A 80 -8.07 -8.13 3.50
C LEU A 80 -7.64 -6.73 3.93
N ALA A 81 -7.54 -6.47 5.24
CA ALA A 81 -7.04 -5.20 5.75
C ALA A 81 -5.58 -4.97 5.30
N PHE A 82 -4.71 -5.98 5.47
CA PHE A 82 -3.33 -5.91 4.98
C PHE A 82 -3.25 -5.70 3.47
N ALA A 83 -3.98 -6.51 2.68
CA ALA A 83 -3.95 -6.41 1.23
C ALA A 83 -4.49 -5.06 0.74
N SER A 84 -5.50 -4.50 1.41
CA SER A 84 -6.07 -3.20 1.05
C SER A 84 -5.11 -2.03 1.28
N TYR A 85 -4.19 -2.13 2.24
CA TYR A 85 -3.13 -1.14 2.46
C TYR A 85 -2.21 -0.99 1.22
N TYR A 86 -2.04 -2.08 0.46
CA TYR A 86 -1.23 -2.13 -0.77
C TYR A 86 -2.07 -2.20 -2.05
N ARG A 87 -3.38 -1.90 -1.99
CA ARG A 87 -4.30 -2.05 -3.14
C ARG A 87 -3.85 -1.32 -4.41
N ASN A 88 -3.10 -0.22 -4.28
CA ASN A 88 -2.61 0.57 -5.41
C ASN A 88 -1.59 -0.20 -6.27
N HIS A 89 -0.94 -1.23 -5.71
CA HIS A 89 -0.03 -2.10 -6.46
C HIS A 89 -0.75 -3.25 -7.17
N ILE A 90 -2.05 -3.45 -6.90
CA ILE A 90 -2.82 -4.60 -7.36
C ILE A 90 -3.88 -4.12 -8.36
N LYS A 91 -3.71 -4.46 -9.63
CA LYS A 91 -4.70 -4.13 -10.66
C LYS A 91 -6.01 -4.86 -10.39
N ARG A 92 -7.14 -4.15 -10.52
CA ARG A 92 -8.50 -4.69 -10.32
C ARG A 92 -8.70 -5.32 -8.93
N PHE A 93 -8.07 -4.77 -7.89
CA PHE A 93 -8.18 -5.25 -6.51
C PHE A 93 -9.62 -5.54 -6.07
N ALA A 94 -10.55 -4.61 -6.33
CA ALA A 94 -11.96 -4.75 -5.96
C ALA A 94 -12.62 -5.98 -6.61
N HIS A 95 -12.33 -6.23 -7.88
CA HIS A 95 -12.87 -7.39 -8.59
C HIS A 95 -12.36 -8.70 -7.97
N ILE A 96 -11.05 -8.81 -7.73
CA ILE A 96 -10.43 -10.03 -7.18
C ILE A 96 -10.91 -10.30 -5.75
N THR A 97 -11.03 -9.27 -4.92
CA THR A 97 -11.39 -9.40 -3.50
C THR A 97 -12.90 -9.47 -3.25
N SER A 98 -13.74 -9.24 -4.27
CA SER A 98 -15.20 -9.20 -4.12
C SER A 98 -15.79 -10.45 -3.44
N SER A 99 -15.34 -11.65 -3.85
CA SER A 99 -15.79 -12.92 -3.29
C SER A 99 -15.30 -13.17 -1.85
N LEU A 100 -14.16 -12.56 -1.50
CA LEU A 100 -13.56 -12.60 -0.16
C LEU A 100 -14.26 -11.63 0.79
N TYR A 101 -14.61 -10.42 0.35
CA TYR A 101 -15.39 -9.48 1.16
C TYR A 101 -16.79 -10.03 1.46
N LYS A 102 -17.45 -10.69 0.48
CA LYS A 102 -18.72 -11.40 0.70
C LYS A 102 -18.59 -12.50 1.76
N LEU A 103 -17.46 -13.23 1.78
CA LEU A 103 -17.19 -14.26 2.80
C LEU A 103 -17.13 -13.69 4.23
N CYS A 104 -16.83 -12.40 4.39
CA CYS A 104 -16.78 -11.72 5.67
C CYS A 104 -18.14 -11.14 6.15
N SER A 105 -19.21 -11.30 5.37
CA SER A 105 -20.56 -10.84 5.73
C SER A 105 -21.21 -11.77 6.78
N LYS A 106 -22.03 -11.21 7.67
CA LYS A 106 -22.64 -11.92 8.80
C LYS A 106 -23.55 -13.08 8.38
N ASP A 107 -24.16 -12.98 7.20
CA ASP A 107 -25.18 -13.93 6.71
C ASP A 107 -24.61 -15.05 5.85
N ILE A 108 -23.28 -15.13 5.69
CA ILE A 108 -22.62 -16.10 4.83
C ILE A 108 -21.83 -17.12 5.66
N VAL A 109 -22.10 -18.41 5.41
CA VAL A 109 -21.31 -19.50 5.98
C VAL A 109 -19.88 -19.39 5.49
N PHE A 110 -18.93 -19.40 6.43
CA PHE A 110 -17.52 -19.36 6.12
C PHE A 110 -17.08 -20.64 5.41
N LYS A 111 -16.94 -20.59 4.08
CA LYS A 111 -16.51 -21.72 3.25
C LYS A 111 -15.50 -21.25 2.21
N ILE A 112 -14.30 -21.81 2.23
CA ILE A 112 -13.31 -21.60 1.19
C ILE A 112 -13.66 -22.49 -0.01
N THR A 113 -14.34 -21.90 -0.99
CA THR A 113 -14.57 -22.51 -2.31
C THR A 113 -13.31 -22.41 -3.17
N LYS A 114 -13.29 -23.11 -4.31
CA LYS A 114 -12.21 -23.00 -5.30
C LYS A 114 -12.01 -21.54 -5.73
N GLU A 115 -13.09 -20.84 -6.08
CA GLU A 115 -13.07 -19.42 -6.46
C GLU A 115 -12.44 -18.52 -5.38
N ARG A 116 -12.80 -18.71 -4.11
CA ARG A 116 -12.24 -17.92 -2.99
C ARG A 116 -10.77 -18.23 -2.75
N ARG A 117 -10.36 -19.50 -2.91
CA ARG A 117 -8.95 -19.90 -2.84
C ARG A 117 -8.14 -19.27 -3.96
N ASP A 118 -8.66 -19.30 -5.19
CA ASP A 118 -8.01 -18.72 -6.36
C ASP A 118 -7.87 -17.21 -6.20
N ALA A 119 -8.90 -16.52 -5.68
CA ALA A 119 -8.83 -15.10 -5.34
C ALA A 119 -7.76 -14.79 -4.26
N TYR A 120 -7.69 -15.61 -3.21
CA TYR A 120 -6.70 -15.47 -2.13
C TYR A 120 -5.26 -15.62 -2.67
N GLU A 121 -4.99 -16.69 -3.42
CA GLU A 121 -3.66 -16.92 -4.00
C GLU A 121 -3.30 -15.88 -5.07
N ARG A 122 -4.29 -15.37 -5.81
CA ARG A 122 -4.06 -14.28 -6.77
C ARG A 122 -3.61 -13.00 -6.07
N ILE A 123 -4.27 -12.59 -4.98
CA ILE A 123 -3.84 -11.41 -4.21
C ILE A 123 -2.43 -11.61 -3.66
N LYS A 124 -2.12 -12.81 -3.15
CA LYS A 124 -0.77 -13.15 -2.72
C LYS A 124 0.25 -12.97 -3.85
N HIS A 125 -0.03 -13.52 -5.02
CA HIS A 125 0.85 -13.40 -6.18
C HIS A 125 1.08 -11.94 -6.60
N GLU A 126 0.03 -11.11 -6.65
CA GLU A 126 0.13 -9.69 -7.01
C GLU A 126 0.92 -8.88 -5.97
N LEU A 127 0.80 -9.22 -4.68
CA LEU A 127 1.60 -8.58 -3.61
C LEU A 127 3.10 -8.94 -3.73
N THR A 128 3.43 -10.17 -4.12
CA THR A 128 4.83 -10.59 -4.34
C THR A 128 5.46 -9.91 -5.56
N ASN A 129 4.69 -9.77 -6.63
CA ASN A 129 5.16 -9.23 -7.92
C ASN A 129 4.78 -7.76 -8.10
N ALA A 130 4.41 -7.08 -7.02
CA ALA A 130 3.93 -5.72 -7.04
C ALA A 130 4.94 -4.78 -7.74
N PRO A 131 4.52 -4.03 -8.76
CA PRO A 131 5.40 -3.08 -9.44
C PRO A 131 5.75 -1.91 -8.51
N LEU A 132 6.89 -1.26 -8.81
CA LEU A 132 7.25 0.02 -8.22
C LEU A 132 6.19 1.06 -8.60
N LEU A 133 5.72 1.83 -7.62
CA LEU A 133 4.91 3.02 -7.88
C LEU A 133 5.84 4.24 -7.91
N ILE A 134 5.64 5.11 -8.89
CA ILE A 134 6.33 6.40 -8.91
C ILE A 134 5.40 7.41 -8.21
N LEU A 135 5.98 8.24 -7.35
CA LEU A 135 5.25 9.35 -6.74
C LEU A 135 4.81 10.33 -7.83
N PRO A 136 3.55 10.81 -7.80
CA PRO A 136 3.07 11.72 -8.82
C PRO A 136 3.91 13.00 -8.81
N ASP A 137 4.39 13.38 -9.99
CA ASP A 137 4.95 14.70 -10.23
C ASP A 137 3.78 15.64 -10.59
N PHE A 138 3.48 16.58 -9.70
CA PHE A 138 2.37 17.51 -9.87
C PHE A 138 2.66 18.62 -10.89
N GLU A 139 3.90 18.74 -11.38
CA GLU A 139 4.25 19.63 -12.49
C GLU A 139 3.93 19.01 -13.85
N LEU A 140 3.65 17.70 -13.90
CA LEU A 140 3.28 16.98 -15.11
C LEU A 140 1.77 16.68 -15.18
N PRO A 141 1.19 16.60 -16.39
CA PRO A 141 -0.22 16.24 -16.54
C PRO A 141 -0.45 14.77 -16.15
N LEU A 142 -1.26 14.57 -15.11
CA LEU A 142 -1.67 13.24 -14.65
C LEU A 142 -2.72 12.60 -15.59
N LYS A 143 -2.58 11.31 -15.88
CA LYS A 143 -3.51 10.54 -16.72
C LYS A 143 -4.28 9.53 -15.87
N LEU A 144 -5.58 9.76 -15.72
CA LEU A 144 -6.50 8.82 -15.08
C LEU A 144 -7.16 7.92 -16.13
N TYR A 145 -6.95 6.61 -16.01
CA TYR A 145 -7.68 5.61 -16.79
C TYR A 145 -8.76 4.97 -15.92
N ILE A 146 -10.01 5.05 -16.39
CA ILE A 146 -11.18 4.45 -15.73
C ILE A 146 -11.74 3.37 -16.66
N ASP A 147 -11.80 2.12 -16.18
CA ASP A 147 -12.48 1.02 -16.86
C ASP A 147 -13.80 0.72 -16.12
N GLY A 148 -14.92 1.20 -16.70
CA GLY A 148 -16.25 1.22 -16.09
C GLY A 148 -17.25 0.25 -16.72
N ALA A 149 -16.81 -0.87 -17.29
CA ALA A 149 -17.67 -1.74 -18.10
C ALA A 149 -18.49 -2.81 -17.34
N CYS A 150 -18.38 -2.94 -16.02
CA CYS A 150 -19.09 -4.00 -15.29
C CYS A 150 -19.66 -3.52 -13.95
N SER A 151 -20.91 -3.90 -13.66
CA SER A 151 -21.69 -3.60 -12.44
C SER A 151 -21.11 -4.15 -11.14
N GLN A 152 -19.86 -4.62 -11.15
CA GLN A 152 -19.20 -5.35 -10.07
C GLN A 152 -17.92 -4.69 -9.53
N GLY A 153 -17.53 -3.51 -10.03
CA GLY A 153 -16.50 -2.66 -9.40
C GLY A 153 -15.73 -1.76 -10.37
N LEU A 154 -15.32 -0.59 -9.88
CA LEU A 154 -14.47 0.38 -10.60
C LEU A 154 -12.99 0.02 -10.44
N GLY A 155 -12.27 -0.02 -11.55
CA GLY A 155 -10.81 -0.08 -11.58
C GLY A 155 -10.24 1.24 -12.09
N GLU A 156 -9.30 1.81 -11.34
CA GLU A 156 -8.61 3.05 -11.70
C GLU A 156 -7.10 2.82 -11.73
N ALA A 157 -6.43 3.43 -12.71
CA ALA A 157 -4.99 3.51 -12.77
C ALA A 157 -4.59 4.96 -13.05
N LEU A 158 -3.75 5.52 -12.19
CA LEU A 158 -3.17 6.84 -12.34
C LEU A 158 -1.73 6.67 -12.85
N HIS A 159 -1.41 7.34 -13.96
CA HIS A 159 -0.05 7.47 -14.49
C HIS A 159 0.37 8.94 -14.47
#